data_AF-A0A814F5F8-F1
#
_entry.id   AF-A0A814F5F8-F1
#
_cell.length_a   1.000
_cell.length_b   1.000
_cell.length_c   1.000
_cell.angle_alpha   90.00
_cell.angle_beta   90.00
_cell.angle_gamma   90.00
#
_symmetry.space_group_name_H-M   'P 1'
#
loop_
_entity.id
_entity.type
_entity.pdbx_description
1 polymer ?
#
loop_
_entity_poly.entity_id
_entity_poly.type
_entity_poly.pdbx_seq_one_letter_code
_entity_poly.pdbx_strand_id
1 'polypeptide(L)'
;MKTDATSPPNTDVVNPHSSLPYIHRFYLLLKGHYFLHFSAFGIIYPILNITLRARGLSNVELSYFNIGIPFLVFVTNPLLNYVADLTRRYKLMFNCVFAIATIACVAIFMLPPVKSHHIQADLIDDHELGHVLEFCASQEVGTKCASRTECGCSYGANCTIVDTVYRRNPNEMKTFSFTFSMGLKNTSKEFKDDSRSCGLQYRVPVYQRFDANNFVPFQSPRLAICEITCSIAHYCHGPRHPDQTRVVILYSLLFVLAANLLTNAIPLGVAIGFSSLHRSDIFGKQRVWGTIGFGISAFLASRLYEAFQSEYVYVIFFMIMAAICMVITGLVRIQPDKRKRHATVEEVLAEDDGQVTKKKKNKPQSTLFELIPLVKRIDVIVFLLLIFVWGMSYGVLDPYLYLYIDEFAPCQSRSIVGYMSLVSAIAEVIALFFAEKVLKFLGTNVASIIILLAFALRFAGYYFILQPFLLPIAETMHFFNFGILYVLVLQKAASIAPAGLVGTLQSLSLGINFGLARGIGLVASSFIYTLLEQRLLFLIFAIFNVICAIIFGLYFLITRKQSNDQTDLSKPPVDSDVNANEEPLLTRTTA
;
A
#
# COMPACT_ATOMS: atom_id res chain seq x y z
N MET A 1 -68.15 -7.76 34.91
CA MET A 1 -66.78 -7.62 35.47
C MET A 1 -65.87 -8.46 34.58
N LYS A 2 -65.39 -7.94 33.43
CA LYS A 2 -63.99 -7.47 33.18
C LYS A 2 -62.99 -8.23 34.06
N THR A 3 -62.05 -9.03 33.53
CA THR A 3 -60.89 -8.59 32.71
C THR A 3 -60.19 -9.74 31.94
N ASP A 4 -59.98 -9.49 30.64
CA ASP A 4 -58.76 -9.63 29.82
C ASP A 4 -57.84 -10.86 29.88
N ALA A 5 -57.89 -11.64 28.78
CA ALA A 5 -56.81 -12.48 28.28
C ALA A 5 -56.03 -11.69 27.22
N THR A 6 -54.73 -11.47 27.42
CA THR A 6 -53.83 -10.89 26.42
C THR A 6 -53.05 -11.99 25.70
N SER A 7 -53.28 -12.06 24.39
CA SER A 7 -52.59 -12.88 23.39
C SER A 7 -51.11 -12.49 23.24
N PRO A 8 -50.19 -13.43 22.91
CA PRO A 8 -48.83 -13.09 22.51
C PRO A 8 -48.79 -12.45 21.11
N PRO A 9 -47.83 -11.57 20.81
CA PRO A 9 -47.77 -10.83 19.56
C PRO A 9 -47.29 -11.70 18.38
N ASN A 10 -47.95 -11.51 17.24
CA ASN A 10 -47.68 -12.11 15.94
C ASN A 10 -46.19 -12.11 15.56
N THR A 11 -45.66 -13.28 15.24
CA THR A 11 -44.42 -13.44 14.47
C THR A 11 -44.67 -13.06 13.01
N ASP A 12 -44.06 -11.99 12.54
CA ASP A 12 -44.08 -11.59 11.14
C ASP A 12 -43.42 -12.66 10.26
N VAL A 13 -44.25 -13.42 9.54
CA VAL A 13 -43.85 -14.30 8.44
C VAL A 13 -43.52 -13.40 7.25
N VAL A 14 -42.23 -13.27 6.93
CA VAL A 14 -41.76 -12.48 5.79
C VAL A 14 -42.06 -13.22 4.48
N ASN A 15 -42.92 -12.62 3.66
CA ASN A 15 -43.34 -13.09 2.34
C ASN A 15 -42.21 -12.82 1.29
N PRO A 16 -41.80 -13.79 0.43
CA PRO A 16 -40.57 -13.68 -0.37
C PRO A 16 -40.70 -12.92 -1.70
N HIS A 17 -41.83 -12.26 -1.99
CA HIS A 17 -42.04 -11.55 -3.26
C HIS A 17 -42.51 -10.11 -3.04
N SER A 18 -41.58 -9.18 -2.83
CA SER A 18 -41.79 -7.77 -3.18
C SER A 18 -40.48 -7.14 -3.65
N SER A 19 -40.47 -6.78 -4.92
CA SER A 19 -39.36 -6.22 -5.68
C SER A 19 -39.39 -4.69 -5.64
N LEU A 20 -38.89 -4.09 -4.56
CA LEU A 20 -38.35 -2.73 -4.52
C LEU A 20 -37.31 -2.64 -3.38
N PRO A 21 -36.16 -1.94 -3.56
CA PRO A 21 -35.05 -2.03 -2.64
C PRO A 21 -35.34 -1.21 -1.38
N TYR A 22 -35.95 -1.83 -0.38
CA TYR A 22 -35.94 -1.32 0.99
C TYR A 22 -34.48 -1.25 1.47
N ILE A 23 -33.85 -0.07 1.30
CA ILE A 23 -32.56 0.24 1.90
C ILE A 23 -32.79 0.26 3.41
N HIS A 24 -32.60 -0.89 4.07
CA HIS A 24 -32.59 -0.94 5.53
C HIS A 24 -31.55 0.08 6.02
N ARG A 25 -31.99 1.06 6.82
CA ARG A 25 -31.14 2.11 7.43
C ARG A 25 -29.88 1.52 8.10
N PHE A 26 -29.97 0.28 8.58
CA PHE A 26 -28.85 -0.49 9.15
C PHE A 26 -27.69 -0.71 8.18
N TYR A 27 -27.98 -1.09 6.93
CA TYR A 27 -26.95 -1.28 5.93
C TYR A 27 -26.36 0.05 5.46
N LEU A 28 -27.12 1.15 5.53
CA LEU A 28 -26.60 2.48 5.18
C LEU A 28 -25.48 2.94 6.12
N LEU A 29 -25.62 2.72 7.43
CA LEU A 29 -24.56 3.04 8.40
C LEU A 29 -23.29 2.22 8.16
N LEU A 30 -23.43 0.94 7.80
CA LEU A 30 -22.28 0.08 7.50
C LEU A 30 -21.58 0.50 6.20
N LYS A 31 -22.33 0.89 5.17
CA LYS A 31 -21.77 1.52 3.95
C LYS A 31 -21.02 2.80 4.28
N GLY A 32 -21.62 3.64 5.12
CA GLY A 32 -21.01 4.88 5.61
C GLY A 32 -19.70 4.63 6.35
N HIS A 33 -19.64 3.62 7.24
CA HIS A 33 -18.41 3.20 7.90
C HIS A 33 -17.31 2.85 6.89
N TYR A 34 -17.59 1.95 5.92
CA TYR A 34 -16.57 1.58 4.94
C TYR A 34 -16.15 2.75 4.07
N PHE A 35 -17.11 3.54 3.58
CA PHE A 35 -16.83 4.72 2.77
C PHE A 35 -15.91 5.69 3.51
N LEU A 36 -16.24 6.08 4.74
CA LEU A 36 -15.49 7.08 5.51
C LEU A 36 -14.13 6.56 5.97
N HIS A 37 -14.06 5.31 6.42
CA HIS A 37 -12.81 4.68 6.84
C HIS A 37 -11.80 4.66 5.69
N PHE A 38 -12.20 4.13 4.53
CA PHE A 38 -11.31 4.10 3.37
C PHE A 38 -11.15 5.47 2.72
N SER A 39 -12.07 6.42 2.90
CA SER A 39 -11.87 7.81 2.51
C SER A 39 -10.71 8.44 3.27
N ALA A 40 -10.68 8.27 4.60
CA ALA A 40 -9.57 8.73 5.43
C ALA A 40 -8.25 8.07 5.00
N PHE A 41 -8.27 6.75 4.76
CA PHE A 41 -7.09 6.03 4.27
C PHE A 41 -6.62 6.56 2.90
N GLY A 42 -7.52 6.80 1.95
CA GLY A 42 -7.20 7.32 0.61
C GLY A 42 -6.68 8.76 0.57
N ILE A 43 -7.02 9.58 1.57
CA ILE A 43 -6.49 10.95 1.68
C ILE A 43 -5.01 10.92 2.09
N ILE A 44 -4.68 10.10 3.10
CA ILE A 44 -3.36 10.16 3.73
C ILE A 44 -2.37 9.18 3.10
N TYR A 45 -2.78 7.95 2.79
CA TYR A 45 -1.88 6.87 2.41
C TYR A 45 -1.06 7.16 1.14
N PRO A 46 -1.65 7.64 0.02
CA PRO A 46 -0.89 7.90 -1.21
C PRO A 46 0.10 9.07 -1.08
N ILE A 47 -0.19 10.04 -0.21
CA ILE A 47 0.58 11.28 -0.14
C ILE A 47 1.63 11.27 0.98
N LEU A 48 1.43 10.47 2.04
CA LEU A 48 2.19 10.57 3.29
C LEU A 48 3.70 10.46 3.08
N ASN A 49 4.16 9.46 2.31
CA ASN A 49 5.59 9.29 2.00
C ASN A 49 6.16 10.51 1.26
N ILE A 50 5.40 11.07 0.32
CA ILE A 50 5.86 12.22 -0.44
C ILE A 50 5.83 13.50 0.40
N THR A 51 4.86 13.65 1.29
CA THR A 51 4.79 14.78 2.22
C THR A 51 5.94 14.74 3.21
N LEU A 52 6.27 13.56 3.74
CA LEU A 52 7.44 13.38 4.60
C LEU A 52 8.74 13.73 3.86
N ARG A 53 8.84 13.33 2.60
CA ARG A 53 9.94 13.73 1.71
C ARG A 53 10.02 15.25 1.54
N ALA A 54 8.90 15.91 1.26
CA ALA A 54 8.83 17.36 1.14
C ALA A 54 9.23 18.09 2.44
N ARG A 55 9.02 17.45 3.59
CA ARG A 55 9.48 17.92 4.91
C ARG A 55 10.96 17.63 5.22
N GLY A 56 11.74 17.11 4.27
CA GLY A 56 13.19 16.96 4.39
C GLY A 56 13.66 15.58 4.86
N LEU A 57 12.83 14.54 4.74
CA LEU A 57 13.28 13.16 4.94
C LEU A 57 13.86 12.60 3.64
N SER A 58 14.98 11.86 3.76
CA SER A 58 15.63 11.22 2.62
C SER A 58 14.86 9.97 2.18
N ASN A 59 15.06 9.51 0.94
CA ASN A 59 14.43 8.25 0.51
C ASN A 59 14.90 7.07 1.36
N VAL A 60 16.16 7.09 1.81
CA VAL A 60 16.74 6.04 2.65
C VAL A 60 16.02 5.94 3.99
N GLU A 61 15.70 7.06 4.65
CA GLU A 61 14.89 7.01 5.87
C GLU A 61 13.48 6.52 5.62
N LEU A 62 12.82 7.03 4.57
CA LEU A 62 11.48 6.61 4.22
C LEU A 62 11.45 5.10 3.97
N SER A 63 12.45 4.58 3.26
CA SER A 63 12.63 3.15 3.07
C SER A 63 12.74 2.39 4.41
N TYR A 64 13.61 2.83 5.33
CA TYR A 64 13.73 2.20 6.64
C TYR A 64 12.42 2.22 7.44
N PHE A 65 11.68 3.33 7.37
CA PHE A 65 10.42 3.48 8.08
C PHE A 65 9.35 2.54 7.51
N ASN A 66 9.30 2.40 6.19
CA ASN A 66 8.35 1.51 5.54
C ASN A 66 8.67 0.03 5.79
N ILE A 67 9.95 -0.37 5.84
CA ILE A 67 10.36 -1.78 6.01
C ILE A 67 9.77 -2.41 7.28
N GLY A 68 9.74 -1.68 8.41
CA GLY A 68 9.26 -2.22 9.68
C GLY A 68 7.75 -2.50 9.71
N ILE A 69 6.95 -1.78 8.92
CA ILE A 69 5.48 -1.80 9.03
C ILE A 69 4.88 -3.17 8.71
N PRO A 70 5.16 -3.84 7.57
CA PRO A 70 4.52 -5.12 7.26
C PRO A 70 4.80 -6.22 8.28
N PHE A 71 5.99 -6.24 8.88
CA PHE A 71 6.33 -7.21 9.93
C PHE A 71 5.60 -6.92 11.25
N LEU A 72 5.48 -5.64 11.62
CA LEU A 72 4.67 -5.24 12.77
C LEU A 72 3.18 -5.55 12.55
N VAL A 73 2.66 -5.29 11.36
CA VAL A 73 1.27 -5.60 10.97
C VAL A 73 1.02 -7.11 11.05
N PHE A 74 1.96 -7.95 10.59
CA PHE A 74 1.85 -9.40 10.66
C PHE A 74 1.64 -9.92 12.09
N VAL A 75 2.26 -9.27 13.08
CA VAL A 75 2.12 -9.63 14.51
C VAL A 75 0.93 -8.94 15.17
N THR A 76 0.74 -7.64 14.91
CA THR A 76 -0.27 -6.83 15.59
C THR A 76 -1.69 -7.13 15.12
N ASN A 77 -1.89 -7.49 13.84
CA ASN A 77 -3.22 -7.83 13.31
C ASN A 77 -3.86 -9.01 14.08
N PRO A 78 -3.23 -10.20 14.20
CA PRO A 78 -3.80 -11.29 14.98
C PRO A 78 -4.05 -10.92 16.45
N LEU A 79 -3.12 -10.20 17.08
CA LEU A 79 -3.22 -9.83 18.49
C LEU A 79 -4.41 -8.91 18.75
N LEU A 80 -4.54 -7.82 17.99
CA LEU A 80 -5.66 -6.90 18.15
C LEU A 80 -6.97 -7.61 17.85
N ASN A 81 -7.08 -8.34 16.72
CA ASN A 81 -8.33 -9.05 16.40
C ASN A 81 -8.70 -10.08 17.47
N TYR A 82 -7.74 -10.82 18.03
CA TYR A 82 -7.97 -11.74 19.14
C TYR A 82 -8.53 -11.01 20.38
N VAL A 83 -7.98 -9.85 20.74
CA VAL A 83 -8.51 -9.03 21.84
C VAL A 83 -9.91 -8.51 21.52
N ALA A 84 -10.20 -8.13 20.27
CA ALA A 84 -11.54 -7.77 19.81
C ALA A 84 -12.53 -8.91 20.02
N ASP A 85 -12.14 -10.13 19.63
CA ASP A 85 -12.97 -11.33 19.72
C ASP A 85 -13.25 -11.69 21.18
N LEU A 86 -12.23 -11.63 22.05
CA LEU A 86 -12.36 -11.88 23.48
C LEU A 86 -13.27 -10.86 24.16
N THR A 87 -13.05 -9.57 23.89
CA THR A 87 -13.82 -8.48 24.52
C THR A 87 -15.20 -8.32 23.89
N ARG A 88 -15.41 -8.80 22.66
CA ARG A 88 -16.59 -8.59 21.82
C ARG A 88 -16.94 -7.12 21.60
N ARG A 89 -15.97 -6.22 21.78
CA ARG A 89 -16.14 -4.77 21.68
C ARG A 89 -15.46 -4.22 20.42
N TYR A 90 -15.75 -4.83 19.27
CA TYR A 90 -15.17 -4.48 17.97
C TYR A 90 -15.22 -2.98 17.64
N LYS A 91 -16.37 -2.33 17.88
CA LYS A 91 -16.54 -0.87 17.65
C LYS A 91 -15.62 -0.01 18.50
N LEU A 92 -15.56 -0.31 19.80
CA LEU A 92 -14.74 0.45 20.74
C LEU A 92 -13.28 0.31 20.36
N MET A 93 -12.85 -0.92 20.08
CA MET A 93 -11.46 -1.19 19.76
C MET A 93 -11.05 -0.59 18.41
N PHE A 94 -11.92 -0.67 17.38
CA PHE A 94 -11.72 0.05 16.12
C PHE A 94 -11.58 1.56 16.37
N ASN A 95 -12.51 2.17 17.12
CA ASN A 95 -12.46 3.61 17.39
C ASN A 95 -11.21 4.02 18.19
N CYS A 96 -10.77 3.21 19.16
CA CYS A 96 -9.52 3.48 19.90
C CYS A 96 -8.29 3.40 18.99
N VAL A 97 -8.16 2.31 18.21
CA VAL A 97 -7.05 2.13 17.26
C VAL A 97 -7.01 3.26 16.24
N PHE A 98 -8.16 3.60 15.68
CA PHE A 98 -8.29 4.62 14.64
C PHE A 98 -8.08 6.03 15.21
N ALA A 99 -8.52 6.32 16.44
CA ALA A 99 -8.24 7.58 17.12
C ALA A 99 -6.75 7.77 17.41
N ILE A 100 -6.06 6.75 17.93
CA ILE A 100 -4.61 6.81 18.19
C ILE A 100 -3.85 7.01 16.87
N ALA A 101 -4.22 6.28 15.82
CA ALA A 101 -3.64 6.44 14.49
C ALA A 101 -3.85 7.87 13.95
N THR A 102 -5.05 8.42 14.17
CA THR A 102 -5.40 9.78 13.75
C THR A 102 -4.58 10.83 14.48
N ILE A 103 -4.42 10.70 15.80
CA ILE A 103 -3.59 11.59 16.62
C ILE A 103 -2.12 11.52 16.17
N ALA A 104 -1.60 10.31 15.93
CA ALA A 104 -0.24 10.12 15.44
C ALA A 104 -0.02 10.78 14.06
N CYS A 105 -0.98 10.63 13.13
CA CYS A 105 -0.96 11.33 11.85
C CYS A 105 -0.95 12.85 12.02
N VAL A 106 -1.80 13.41 12.89
CA VAL A 106 -1.79 14.86 13.14
C VAL A 106 -0.46 15.31 13.72
N ALA A 107 0.08 14.56 14.68
CA ALA A 107 1.37 14.87 15.30
C ALA A 107 2.50 14.96 14.27
N ILE A 108 2.53 14.06 13.27
CA ILE A 108 3.49 14.12 12.14
C ILE A 108 3.45 15.47 11.42
N PHE A 109 2.26 16.02 11.17
CA PHE A 109 2.11 17.30 10.45
C PHE A 109 2.38 18.52 11.33
N MET A 110 2.38 18.36 12.66
CA MET A 110 2.73 19.40 13.62
C MET A 110 4.23 19.46 13.91
N LEU A 111 4.99 18.42 13.52
CA LEU A 111 6.45 18.46 13.64
C LEU A 111 7.03 19.51 12.70
N PRO A 112 8.09 20.22 13.14
CA PRO A 112 8.80 21.12 12.26
C PRO A 112 9.39 20.33 11.09
N PRO A 113 9.44 20.92 9.87
CA PRO A 113 10.17 20.31 8.77
C PRO A 113 11.64 20.16 9.16
N VAL A 114 12.26 19.07 8.73
CA VAL A 114 13.70 18.84 8.89
C VAL A 114 14.40 19.74 7.88
N LYS A 115 14.56 21.00 8.27
CA LYS A 115 15.24 22.01 7.46
C LYS A 115 16.72 21.65 7.36
N SER A 116 17.10 21.08 6.24
CA SER A 116 18.48 21.00 5.79
C SER A 116 18.89 22.31 5.11
N HIS A 117 18.66 23.42 5.84
CA HIS A 117 19.19 24.77 5.63
C HIS A 117 20.39 24.90 4.69
N HIS A 118 21.44 24.18 5.09
CA HIS A 118 22.77 24.74 5.02
C HIS A 118 23.72 23.58 4.75
N ILE A 119 23.91 23.26 3.48
CA ILE A 119 25.12 22.54 3.11
C ILE A 119 26.22 23.60 3.13
N GLN A 120 27.11 23.48 4.12
CA GLN A 120 28.32 24.29 4.14
C GLN A 120 29.20 23.88 2.95
N ALA A 121 29.58 24.88 2.17
CA ALA A 121 30.41 24.74 0.99
C ALA A 121 31.58 25.72 1.09
N ASP A 122 32.76 25.27 0.68
CA ASP A 122 33.91 26.15 0.50
C ASP A 122 33.96 26.59 -0.96
N LEU A 123 34.04 27.89 -1.21
CA LEU A 123 34.36 28.42 -2.54
C LEU A 123 35.88 28.47 -2.67
N ILE A 124 36.42 27.73 -3.64
CA ILE A 124 37.86 27.54 -3.84
C ILE A 124 38.23 28.04 -5.24
N ASP A 125 39.42 28.64 -5.37
CA ASP A 125 39.99 28.96 -6.68
C ASP A 125 40.78 27.76 -7.20
N ASP A 126 40.31 27.15 -8.29
CA ASP A 126 40.96 26.03 -8.97
C ASP A 126 41.63 26.51 -10.25
N HIS A 127 42.91 26.18 -10.43
CA HIS A 127 43.71 26.64 -11.56
C HIS A 127 43.19 26.15 -12.94
N GLU A 128 42.45 25.05 -13.00
CA GLU A 128 41.92 24.48 -14.24
C GLU A 128 40.45 24.81 -14.48
N LEU A 129 39.64 24.83 -13.41
CA LEU A 129 38.18 24.97 -13.48
C LEU A 129 37.67 26.37 -13.11
N GLY A 130 38.55 27.29 -12.67
CA GLY A 130 38.18 28.59 -12.13
C GLY A 130 37.60 28.46 -10.71
N HIS A 131 36.55 29.20 -10.40
CA HIS A 131 35.91 29.11 -9.07
C HIS A 131 35.06 27.84 -8.93
N VAL A 132 35.33 27.05 -7.89
CA VAL A 132 34.67 25.77 -7.61
C VAL A 132 34.03 25.79 -6.23
N LEU A 133 32.75 25.42 -6.15
CA LEU A 133 32.08 25.10 -4.89
C LEU A 133 32.41 23.66 -4.48
N GLU A 134 33.07 23.50 -3.35
CA GLU A 134 33.40 22.22 -2.76
C GLU A 134 32.54 21.98 -1.52
N PHE A 135 31.71 20.93 -1.53
CA PHE A 135 30.81 20.66 -0.42
C PHE A 135 30.45 19.20 -0.25
N CYS A 136 29.85 18.93 0.90
CA CYS A 136 29.57 17.60 1.38
C CYS A 136 28.07 17.31 1.36
N ALA A 137 27.66 16.31 0.59
CA ALA A 137 26.24 16.05 0.37
C ALA A 137 25.95 14.57 0.09
N SER A 138 24.70 14.16 0.30
CA SER A 138 24.28 12.80 -0.05
C SER A 138 24.30 12.58 -1.58
N GLN A 139 24.23 11.31 -1.99
CA GLN A 139 24.12 10.93 -3.40
C GLN A 139 22.89 11.54 -4.11
N GLU A 140 21.90 12.01 -3.35
CA GLU A 140 20.63 12.52 -3.86
C GLU A 140 20.69 14.00 -4.28
N VAL A 141 21.76 14.72 -3.92
CA VAL A 141 21.89 16.18 -4.10
C VAL A 141 22.27 16.60 -5.52
N GLY A 142 23.04 15.80 -6.27
CA GLY A 142 23.77 16.31 -7.44
C GLY A 142 23.06 16.34 -8.80
N THR A 143 22.06 15.49 -9.08
CA THR A 143 21.65 15.25 -10.49
C THR A 143 20.19 15.54 -10.83
N LYS A 144 19.28 15.62 -9.84
CA LYS A 144 17.83 15.65 -10.11
C LYS A 144 17.24 17.05 -10.26
N CYS A 145 17.76 18.06 -9.56
CA CYS A 145 17.24 19.43 -9.68
C CYS A 145 17.65 20.09 -11.01
N ALA A 146 18.87 19.82 -11.48
CA ALA A 146 19.42 20.42 -12.70
C ALA A 146 18.68 20.00 -13.99
N SER A 147 18.04 18.84 -14.01
CA SER A 147 17.20 18.37 -15.14
C SER A 147 15.79 18.96 -15.13
N ARG A 148 15.46 19.87 -14.19
CA ARG A 148 14.09 20.28 -13.85
C ARG A 148 13.92 21.77 -13.59
N THR A 149 14.68 22.58 -14.32
CA THR A 149 14.59 24.06 -14.27
C THR A 149 13.18 24.57 -14.59
N GLU A 150 12.41 23.85 -15.42
CA GLU A 150 11.00 24.16 -15.74
C GLU A 150 10.06 24.13 -14.52
N CYS A 151 10.47 23.47 -13.42
CA CYS A 151 9.73 23.45 -12.15
C CYS A 151 10.27 24.45 -11.12
N GLY A 152 11.12 25.41 -11.51
CA GLY A 152 11.72 26.39 -10.59
C GLY A 152 12.76 25.78 -9.64
N CYS A 153 13.34 24.63 -9.99
CA CYS A 153 14.40 24.02 -9.19
C CYS A 153 15.72 24.78 -9.42
N SER A 154 16.20 25.46 -8.39
CA SER A 154 17.44 26.24 -8.42
C SER A 154 18.22 26.02 -7.13
N TYR A 155 19.53 25.89 -7.26
CA TYR A 155 20.43 25.99 -6.11
C TYR A 155 20.86 27.46 -5.98
N GLY A 156 20.77 27.98 -4.77
CA GLY A 156 21.37 29.24 -4.37
C GLY A 156 22.58 28.98 -3.47
N ALA A 157 23.58 29.84 -3.50
CA ALA A 157 24.67 29.87 -2.55
C ALA A 157 24.76 31.28 -1.96
N ASN A 158 24.72 31.38 -0.63
CA ASN A 158 24.99 32.62 0.10
C ASN A 158 26.39 32.54 0.69
N CYS A 159 27.33 33.34 0.19
CA CYS A 159 28.74 33.26 0.50
C CYS A 159 29.22 34.45 1.33
N THR A 160 30.12 34.17 2.27
CA THR A 160 30.80 35.14 3.11
C THR A 160 32.30 35.03 2.87
N ILE A 161 32.94 36.12 2.41
CA ILE A 161 34.36 36.13 2.05
C ILE A 161 35.22 35.90 3.29
N VAL A 162 36.18 34.98 3.19
CA VAL A 162 37.11 34.62 4.28
C VAL A 162 38.49 35.16 3.92
N ASP A 163 38.65 36.48 3.87
CA ASP A 163 39.98 37.07 3.73
C ASP A 163 40.45 37.69 5.05
N THR A 164 41.64 37.29 5.47
CA THR A 164 42.32 37.73 6.69
C THR A 164 42.89 39.15 6.56
N VAL A 165 42.96 39.72 5.35
CA VAL A 165 43.54 41.05 5.08
C VAL A 165 42.55 42.20 5.34
N TYR A 166 41.24 41.95 5.36
CA TYR A 166 40.20 42.98 5.57
C TYR A 166 39.75 43.18 7.03
N ARG A 167 40.61 42.87 8.01
CA ARG A 167 40.34 43.16 9.44
C ARG A 167 40.53 44.64 9.81
N ARG A 168 40.11 45.58 8.94
CA ARG A 168 40.06 47.02 9.26
C ARG A 168 38.69 47.50 9.72
N ASN A 169 37.62 46.75 9.47
CA ASN A 169 36.30 47.06 10.01
C ASN A 169 35.49 45.76 10.27
N PRO A 170 35.20 45.38 11.52
CA PRO A 170 34.46 44.15 11.84
C PRO A 170 32.97 44.17 11.41
N ASN A 171 32.46 45.31 10.92
CA ASN A 171 31.04 45.51 10.60
C ASN A 171 30.71 45.43 9.09
N GLU A 172 31.69 45.25 8.20
CA GLU A 172 31.46 45.08 6.75
C GLU A 172 31.93 43.69 6.29
N MET A 173 31.25 42.63 6.74
CA MET A 173 31.33 41.34 6.05
C MET A 173 30.65 41.48 4.69
N LYS A 174 31.43 41.45 3.60
CA LYS A 174 30.88 41.39 2.25
C LYS A 174 30.30 40.00 2.00
N THR A 175 28.98 39.89 2.09
CA THR A 175 28.22 38.72 1.67
C THR A 175 27.79 38.90 0.21
N PHE A 176 27.73 37.80 -0.53
CA PHE A 176 27.20 37.77 -1.88
C PHE A 176 26.41 36.49 -2.10
N SER A 177 25.39 36.55 -2.94
CA SER A 177 24.57 35.39 -3.27
C SER A 177 24.52 35.16 -4.76
N PHE A 178 24.46 33.89 -5.15
CA PHE A 178 24.31 33.51 -6.54
C PHE A 178 23.52 32.22 -6.69
N THR A 179 22.98 31.99 -7.89
CA THR A 179 22.33 30.73 -8.25
C THR A 179 23.24 29.90 -9.14
N PHE A 180 23.20 28.58 -8.98
CA PHE A 180 24.00 27.65 -9.75
C PHE A 180 23.23 26.36 -10.06
N SER A 181 23.76 25.56 -10.98
CA SER A 181 23.17 24.27 -11.38
C SER A 181 24.22 23.17 -11.35
N MET A 182 23.90 22.07 -10.68
CA MET A 182 24.82 20.93 -10.50
C MET A 182 24.91 19.99 -11.73
N GLY A 183 24.11 20.23 -12.79
CA GLY A 183 24.03 19.40 -14.00
C GLY A 183 25.03 19.74 -15.12
N LEU A 184 26.06 20.54 -14.82
CA LEU A 184 27.11 20.84 -15.79
C LEU A 184 28.00 19.60 -16.01
N LYS A 185 28.47 19.39 -17.26
CA LYS A 185 29.36 18.26 -17.63
C LYS A 185 30.63 18.16 -16.77
N ASN A 186 31.02 19.26 -16.11
CA ASN A 186 32.26 19.40 -15.35
C ASN A 186 32.07 19.25 -13.84
N THR A 187 30.87 18.88 -13.35
CA THR A 187 30.68 18.53 -11.94
C THR A 187 31.38 17.20 -11.64
N SER A 188 32.32 17.19 -10.70
CA SER A 188 32.96 15.95 -10.23
C SER A 188 32.45 15.55 -8.84
N LYS A 189 32.43 14.23 -8.60
CA LYS A 189 32.04 13.62 -7.32
C LYS A 189 33.12 12.62 -6.92
N GLU A 190 33.52 12.66 -5.66
CA GLU A 190 34.53 11.76 -5.12
C GLU A 190 34.07 11.21 -3.77
N PHE A 191 34.31 9.92 -3.54
CA PHE A 191 34.05 9.28 -2.25
C PHE A 191 35.28 9.43 -1.37
N LYS A 192 35.16 10.09 -0.21
CA LYS A 192 36.26 10.23 0.76
C LYS A 192 35.98 9.38 1.98
N ASP A 193 36.83 8.38 2.19
CA ASP A 193 36.67 7.33 3.21
C ASP A 193 37.19 7.73 4.61
N ASP A 194 37.61 8.99 4.79
CA ASP A 194 38.20 9.44 6.04
C ASP A 194 37.12 9.74 7.08
N SER A 195 37.23 9.14 8.27
CA SER A 195 36.28 9.24 9.40
C SER A 195 35.95 10.66 9.90
N ARG A 196 36.62 11.69 9.37
CA ARG A 196 36.41 13.13 9.62
C ARG A 196 35.89 13.92 8.41
N SER A 197 35.80 13.32 7.23
CA SER A 197 35.28 13.92 6.00
C SER A 197 33.99 13.21 5.57
N CYS A 198 33.04 13.93 4.95
CA CYS A 198 31.77 13.29 4.60
C CYS A 198 31.94 12.29 3.45
N GLY A 199 31.06 11.27 3.41
CA GLY A 199 31.19 10.17 2.47
C GLY A 199 31.15 10.56 0.98
N LEU A 200 30.50 11.65 0.57
CA LEU A 200 30.45 12.09 -0.82
C LEU A 200 30.76 13.59 -0.94
N GLN A 201 31.90 13.90 -1.54
CA GLN A 201 32.32 15.27 -1.81
C GLN A 201 31.99 15.65 -3.25
N TYR A 202 31.34 16.80 -3.41
CA TYR A 202 31.00 17.39 -4.70
C TYR A 202 31.90 18.58 -4.99
N ARG A 203 32.32 18.69 -6.24
CA ARG A 203 33.02 19.86 -6.80
C ARG A 203 32.23 20.38 -7.99
N VAL A 204 31.64 21.57 -7.83
CA VAL A 204 30.77 22.19 -8.83
C VAL A 204 31.43 23.48 -9.32
N PRO A 205 31.85 23.56 -10.60
CA PRO A 205 32.39 24.80 -11.15
C PRO A 205 31.30 25.87 -11.28
N VAL A 206 31.62 27.11 -10.93
CA VAL A 206 30.71 28.26 -10.95
C VAL A 206 31.23 29.30 -11.95
N TYR A 207 30.48 29.51 -13.04
CA TYR A 207 30.87 30.42 -14.13
C TYR A 207 30.34 31.85 -13.94
N GLN A 208 30.39 32.39 -12.73
CA GLN A 208 29.95 33.76 -12.46
C GLN A 208 31.14 34.72 -12.51
N ARG A 209 31.02 35.81 -13.27
CA ARG A 209 31.98 36.92 -13.23
C ARG A 209 31.78 37.68 -11.92
N PHE A 210 32.69 37.51 -10.97
CA PHE A 210 32.76 38.35 -9.79
C PHE A 210 33.46 39.66 -10.16
N ASP A 211 32.82 40.81 -9.94
CA ASP A 211 33.35 42.11 -10.36
C ASP A 211 34.74 42.38 -9.76
N ALA A 212 35.73 42.51 -10.64
CA ALA A 212 37.16 42.66 -10.32
C ALA A 212 37.52 43.91 -9.50
N ASN A 213 36.59 44.85 -9.31
CA ASN A 213 36.83 46.07 -8.52
C ASN A 213 36.80 45.85 -7.00
N ASN A 214 36.46 44.64 -6.53
CA ASN A 214 36.37 44.32 -5.10
C ASN A 214 37.24 43.13 -4.65
N PHE A 215 37.98 42.50 -5.57
CA PHE A 215 38.71 41.26 -5.31
C PHE A 215 40.20 41.45 -5.63
N VAL A 216 41.02 41.52 -4.57
CA VAL A 216 42.48 41.46 -4.66
C VAL A 216 42.86 40.00 -4.98
N PRO A 217 43.92 39.73 -5.78
CA PRO A 217 44.37 38.37 -6.02
C PRO A 217 44.64 37.66 -4.69
N PHE A 218 43.83 36.63 -4.41
CA PHE A 218 43.83 35.90 -3.15
C PHE A 218 45.14 35.10 -2.99
N GLN A 219 45.78 35.19 -1.82
CA GLN A 219 46.94 34.38 -1.45
C GLN A 219 46.56 33.02 -0.83
N SER A 220 45.26 32.75 -0.61
CA SER A 220 44.73 31.51 -0.06
C SER A 220 43.81 30.79 -1.04
N PRO A 221 43.85 29.44 -1.13
CA PRO A 221 42.98 28.68 -2.04
C PRO A 221 41.50 28.76 -1.67
N ARG A 222 41.16 29.03 -0.40
CA ARG A 222 39.78 29.25 0.07
C ARG A 222 39.41 30.73 -0.04
N LEU A 223 38.36 31.03 -0.82
CA LEU A 223 37.86 32.38 -1.13
C LEU A 223 36.74 32.80 -0.18
N ALA A 224 35.77 31.92 0.06
CA ALA A 224 34.57 32.22 0.85
C ALA A 224 33.98 30.95 1.45
N ILE A 225 33.27 31.10 2.58
CA ILE A 225 32.39 30.06 3.13
C ILE A 225 30.99 30.36 2.61
N CYS A 226 30.42 29.38 1.92
CA CYS A 226 29.13 29.45 1.27
C CYS A 226 28.12 28.54 1.95
N GLU A 227 26.88 29.00 1.96
CA GLU A 227 25.73 28.27 2.45
C GLU A 227 24.82 27.97 1.27
N ILE A 228 24.78 26.70 0.87
CA ILE A 228 23.93 26.28 -0.24
C ILE A 228 22.50 26.13 0.25
N THR A 229 21.60 26.81 -0.46
CA THR A 229 20.15 26.75 -0.30
C THR A 229 19.54 26.11 -1.53
N CYS A 230 18.54 25.25 -1.35
CA CYS A 230 17.78 24.66 -2.45
C CYS A 230 16.37 25.23 -2.46
N SER A 231 15.83 25.56 -3.64
CA SER A 231 14.41 25.90 -3.75
C SER A 231 13.49 24.74 -3.36
N ILE A 232 13.98 23.50 -3.48
CA ILE A 232 13.33 22.28 -2.98
C ILE A 232 14.24 21.64 -1.93
N ALA A 233 13.83 21.70 -0.66
CA ALA A 233 14.63 21.28 0.50
C ALA A 233 15.15 19.83 0.41
N HIS A 234 14.39 18.93 -0.22
CA HIS A 234 14.79 17.55 -0.46
C HIS A 234 16.12 17.42 -1.23
N TYR A 235 16.47 18.35 -2.12
CA TYR A 235 17.73 18.25 -2.88
C TYR A 235 18.94 18.80 -2.13
N CYS A 236 18.78 19.26 -0.89
CA CYS A 236 19.87 19.71 -0.03
C CYS A 236 20.03 18.75 1.15
N HIS A 237 20.51 17.52 0.94
CA HIS A 237 20.79 16.59 2.05
C HIS A 237 22.27 16.63 2.45
N GLY A 238 22.59 17.37 3.52
CA GLY A 238 23.88 17.32 4.22
C GLY A 238 23.87 16.38 5.43
N PRO A 239 25.02 16.19 6.12
CA PRO A 239 25.08 15.47 7.39
C PRO A 239 24.16 16.11 8.44
N ARG A 240 23.46 15.28 9.22
CA ARG A 240 22.46 15.75 10.19
C ARG A 240 23.08 16.28 11.47
N HIS A 241 22.58 17.42 11.92
CA HIS A 241 22.82 17.89 13.28
C HIS A 241 22.06 17.01 14.30
N PRO A 242 22.57 16.84 15.55
CA PRO A 242 21.89 16.05 16.58
C PRO A 242 20.41 16.37 16.80
N ASP A 243 20.01 17.65 16.73
CA ASP A 243 18.61 18.06 16.88
C ASP A 243 17.74 17.62 15.70
N GLN A 244 18.26 17.66 14.47
CA GLN A 244 17.58 17.14 13.29
C GLN A 244 17.39 15.62 13.39
N THR A 245 18.39 14.90 13.90
CA THR A 245 18.30 13.45 14.14
C THR A 245 17.19 13.11 15.12
N ARG A 246 17.00 13.89 16.21
CA ARG A 246 15.88 13.69 17.15
C ARG A 246 14.52 13.86 16.47
N VAL A 247 14.38 14.88 15.63
CA VAL A 247 13.13 15.12 14.88
C VAL A 247 12.85 13.97 13.91
N VAL A 248 13.87 13.46 13.21
CA VAL A 248 13.74 12.31 12.29
C VAL A 248 13.34 11.03 13.03
N ILE A 249 13.91 10.77 14.21
CA ILE A 249 13.50 9.64 15.06
C ILE A 249 12.02 9.79 15.45
N LEU A 250 11.58 10.99 15.81
CA LEU A 250 10.19 11.25 16.16
C LEU A 250 9.25 11.06 14.96
N TYR A 251 9.63 11.51 13.76
CA TYR A 251 8.93 11.18 12.51
C TYR A 251 8.83 9.68 12.31
N SER A 252 9.92 8.93 12.52
CA SER A 252 9.95 7.47 12.38
C SER A 252 8.94 6.78 13.30
N LEU A 253 9.00 7.09 14.60
CA LEU A 253 8.15 6.48 15.61
C LEU A 253 6.67 6.76 15.35
N LEU A 254 6.33 8.02 15.04
CA LEU A 254 4.96 8.42 14.76
C LEU A 254 4.45 7.81 13.44
N PHE A 255 5.28 7.78 12.40
CA PHE A 255 4.90 7.19 11.11
C PHE A 255 4.66 5.69 11.22
N VAL A 256 5.58 4.95 11.85
CA VAL A 256 5.43 3.51 12.06
C VAL A 256 4.19 3.21 12.89
N LEU A 257 3.95 3.97 13.97
CA LEU A 257 2.75 3.85 14.80
C LEU A 257 1.48 4.11 13.99
N ALA A 258 1.42 5.25 13.29
CA ALA A 258 0.24 5.66 12.53
C ALA A 258 -0.09 4.66 11.41
N ALA A 259 0.89 4.31 10.58
CA ALA A 259 0.70 3.41 9.45
C ALA A 259 0.35 1.99 9.91
N ASN A 260 0.97 1.49 10.98
CA ASN A 260 0.62 0.20 11.56
C ASN A 260 -0.84 0.20 12.07
N LEU A 261 -1.24 1.20 12.86
CA LEU A 261 -2.60 1.25 13.41
C LEU A 261 -3.68 1.52 12.35
N LEU A 262 -3.41 2.35 11.34
CA LEU A 262 -4.29 2.50 10.18
C LEU A 262 -4.49 1.17 9.45
N THR A 263 -3.44 0.38 9.27
CA THR A 263 -3.54 -0.95 8.65
C THR A 263 -4.31 -1.93 9.52
N ASN A 264 -4.12 -1.90 10.85
CA ASN A 264 -4.86 -2.72 11.81
C ASN A 264 -6.36 -2.37 11.87
N ALA A 265 -6.76 -1.14 11.52
CA ALA A 265 -8.16 -0.75 11.45
C ALA A 265 -8.92 -1.50 10.34
N ILE A 266 -8.26 -1.93 9.26
CA ILE A 266 -8.87 -2.68 8.14
C ILE A 266 -9.53 -3.99 8.60
N PRO A 267 -8.82 -4.96 9.21
CA PRO A 267 -9.44 -6.21 9.66
C PRO A 267 -10.49 -5.99 10.76
N LEU A 268 -10.32 -4.98 11.62
CA LEU A 268 -11.35 -4.61 12.60
C LEU A 268 -12.64 -4.10 11.94
N GLY A 269 -12.52 -3.30 10.88
CA GLY A 269 -13.67 -2.90 10.05
C GLY A 269 -14.34 -4.08 9.36
N VAL A 270 -13.56 -5.09 8.92
CA VAL A 270 -14.10 -6.35 8.39
C VAL A 270 -14.88 -7.13 9.46
N ALA A 271 -14.34 -7.23 10.69
CA ALA A 271 -15.02 -7.87 11.82
C ALA A 271 -16.33 -7.15 12.21
N ILE A 272 -16.34 -5.81 12.19
CA ILE A 272 -17.57 -5.01 12.38
C ILE A 272 -18.59 -5.35 11.28
N GLY A 273 -18.15 -5.46 10.03
CA GLY A 273 -19.02 -5.85 8.92
C GLY A 273 -19.66 -7.22 9.11
N PHE A 274 -18.86 -8.26 9.37
CA PHE A 274 -19.39 -9.61 9.59
C PHE A 274 -20.30 -9.72 10.82
N SER A 275 -19.97 -9.01 11.91
CA SER A 275 -20.80 -9.02 13.12
C SER A 275 -22.09 -8.20 13.01
N SER A 276 -22.20 -7.33 11.99
CA SER A 276 -23.39 -6.51 11.74
C SER A 276 -24.35 -7.11 10.70
N LEU A 277 -23.87 -8.02 9.85
CA LEU A 277 -24.63 -8.59 8.74
C LEU A 277 -25.33 -9.91 9.13
N HIS A 278 -26.60 -10.05 8.73
CA HIS A 278 -27.35 -11.32 8.89
C HIS A 278 -26.87 -12.41 7.94
N ARG A 279 -26.41 -12.02 6.75
CA ARG A 279 -25.89 -12.93 5.74
C ARG A 279 -24.53 -12.44 5.26
N SER A 280 -23.54 -13.32 5.29
CA SER A 280 -22.15 -13.03 4.91
C SER A 280 -21.96 -12.82 3.41
N ASP A 281 -22.87 -13.32 2.57
CA ASP A 281 -22.83 -13.16 1.11
C ASP A 281 -23.02 -11.71 0.65
N ILE A 282 -23.66 -10.86 1.47
CA ILE A 282 -23.89 -9.44 1.17
C ILE A 282 -22.64 -8.59 1.51
N PHE A 283 -21.64 -9.15 2.20
CA PHE A 283 -20.46 -8.43 2.67
C PHE A 283 -19.73 -7.68 1.55
N GLY A 284 -19.53 -8.33 0.40
CA GLY A 284 -18.88 -7.70 -0.76
C GLY A 284 -19.59 -6.42 -1.22
N LYS A 285 -20.93 -6.40 -1.23
CA LYS A 285 -21.74 -5.23 -1.60
C LYS A 285 -21.59 -4.07 -0.60
N GLN A 286 -21.19 -4.34 0.64
CA GLN A 286 -20.87 -3.31 1.63
C GLN A 286 -19.43 -2.82 1.45
N ARG A 287 -18.48 -3.74 1.25
CA ARG A 287 -17.05 -3.44 1.13
C ARG A 287 -16.70 -2.59 -0.09
N VAL A 288 -17.45 -2.70 -1.20
CA VAL A 288 -17.28 -1.87 -2.41
C VAL A 288 -17.34 -0.37 -2.08
N TRP A 289 -18.16 0.05 -1.10
CA TRP A 289 -18.24 1.46 -0.68
C TRP A 289 -16.93 1.99 -0.10
N GLY A 290 -16.08 1.12 0.45
CA GLY A 290 -14.73 1.50 0.87
C GLY A 290 -13.85 1.91 -0.30
N THR A 291 -13.85 1.12 -1.37
CA THR A 291 -13.06 1.41 -2.58
C THR A 291 -13.53 2.71 -3.25
N ILE A 292 -14.85 2.93 -3.30
CA ILE A 292 -15.44 4.19 -3.78
C ILE A 292 -14.96 5.38 -2.93
N GLY A 293 -15.00 5.23 -1.60
CA GLY A 293 -14.52 6.26 -0.67
C GLY A 293 -13.05 6.61 -0.88
N PHE A 294 -12.18 5.59 -0.98
CA PHE A 294 -10.75 5.77 -1.23
C PHE A 294 -10.47 6.56 -2.51
N GLY A 295 -11.07 6.16 -3.64
CA GLY A 295 -10.80 6.80 -4.94
C GLY A 295 -11.27 8.25 -5.00
N ILE A 296 -12.48 8.53 -4.52
CA ILE A 296 -13.06 9.89 -4.53
C ILE A 296 -12.29 10.81 -3.58
N SER A 297 -11.98 10.34 -2.37
CA SER A 297 -11.30 11.18 -1.37
C SER A 297 -9.85 11.48 -1.77
N ALA A 298 -9.12 10.51 -2.32
CA ALA A 298 -7.75 10.71 -2.82
C ALA A 298 -7.70 11.74 -3.96
N PHE A 299 -8.64 11.64 -4.90
CA PHE A 299 -8.79 12.60 -5.99
C PHE A 299 -9.13 14.00 -5.46
N LEU A 300 -10.13 14.11 -4.58
CA LEU A 300 -10.58 15.39 -4.04
C LEU A 300 -9.50 16.05 -3.18
N ALA A 301 -8.79 15.29 -2.34
CA ALA A 301 -7.68 15.78 -1.54
C ALA A 301 -6.57 16.38 -2.42
N SER A 302 -6.28 15.72 -3.55
CA SER A 302 -5.28 16.18 -4.52
C SER A 302 -5.70 17.48 -5.22
N ARG A 303 -6.98 17.60 -5.61
CA ARG A 303 -7.54 18.85 -6.16
C ARG A 303 -7.57 20.00 -5.16
N LEU A 304 -7.92 19.70 -3.90
CA LEU A 304 -7.91 20.71 -2.83
C LEU A 304 -6.47 21.19 -2.57
N TYR A 305 -5.49 20.28 -2.57
CA TYR A 305 -4.09 20.67 -2.46
C TYR A 305 -3.65 21.62 -3.59
N GLU A 306 -4.06 21.36 -4.84
CA GLU A 306 -3.76 22.26 -5.96
C GLU A 306 -4.38 23.65 -5.79
N ALA A 307 -5.58 23.74 -5.22
CA ALA A 307 -6.25 25.02 -5.01
C ALA A 307 -5.62 25.83 -3.87
N PHE A 308 -5.23 25.19 -2.77
CA PHE A 308 -4.73 25.86 -1.57
C PHE A 308 -3.20 25.88 -1.45
N GLN A 309 -2.48 25.09 -2.25
CA GLN A 309 -1.03 24.92 -2.23
C GLN A 309 -0.46 24.63 -0.83
N SER A 310 -1.21 23.86 -0.02
CA SER A 310 -0.90 23.61 1.39
C SER A 310 -1.07 22.15 1.76
N GLU A 311 -0.03 21.56 2.35
CA GLU A 311 -0.07 20.17 2.81
C GLU A 311 -1.05 19.94 3.96
N TYR A 312 -1.44 21.01 4.67
CA TYR A 312 -2.40 20.93 5.77
C TYR A 312 -3.80 20.52 5.31
N VAL A 313 -4.12 20.71 4.02
CA VAL A 313 -5.36 20.22 3.41
C VAL A 313 -5.55 18.73 3.64
N TYR A 314 -4.49 17.93 3.47
CA TYR A 314 -4.56 16.47 3.62
C TYR A 314 -4.91 16.08 5.06
N VAL A 315 -4.22 16.67 6.05
CA VAL A 315 -4.45 16.32 7.46
C VAL A 315 -5.81 16.82 7.95
N ILE A 316 -6.25 18.02 7.57
CA ILE A 316 -7.57 18.55 7.94
C ILE A 316 -8.67 17.69 7.34
N PHE A 317 -8.56 17.34 6.06
CA PHE A 317 -9.56 16.53 5.39
C PHE A 317 -9.61 15.10 5.94
N PHE A 318 -8.44 14.51 6.22
CA PHE A 318 -8.31 13.24 6.91
C PHE A 318 -8.98 13.27 8.30
N MET A 319 -8.75 14.32 9.10
CA MET A 319 -9.34 14.49 10.43
C MET A 319 -10.86 14.54 10.38
N ILE A 320 -11.44 15.29 9.43
CA ILE A 320 -12.89 15.38 9.25
C ILE A 320 -13.45 13.99 8.91
N MET A 321 -12.87 13.30 7.93
CA MET A 321 -13.33 11.96 7.53
C MET A 321 -13.18 10.94 8.67
N ALA A 322 -12.07 11.01 9.43
CA ALA A 322 -11.82 10.11 10.54
C ALA A 322 -12.80 10.33 11.70
N ALA A 323 -13.06 11.59 12.05
CA ALA A 323 -14.02 11.95 13.10
C ALA A 323 -15.45 11.47 12.77
N ILE A 324 -15.91 11.74 11.54
CA ILE A 324 -17.22 11.26 11.08
C ILE A 324 -17.25 9.73 11.06
N CYS A 325 -16.18 9.06 10.62
CA CYS A 325 -16.08 7.61 10.63
C CYS A 325 -16.24 7.03 12.04
N MET A 326 -15.59 7.60 13.06
CA MET A 326 -15.70 7.12 14.45
C MET A 326 -17.13 7.27 15.00
N VAL A 327 -17.79 8.39 14.68
CA VAL A 327 -19.20 8.63 15.05
C VAL A 327 -20.11 7.60 14.38
N ILE A 328 -20.00 7.44 13.06
CA ILE A 328 -20.81 6.46 12.29
C ILE A 328 -20.55 5.04 12.80
N THR A 329 -19.30 4.67 13.07
CA THR A 329 -18.94 3.37 13.63
C THR A 329 -19.61 3.13 14.96
N GLY A 330 -19.67 4.12 15.85
CA GLY A 330 -20.40 4.04 17.11
C GLY A 330 -21.88 3.72 16.94
N LEU A 331 -22.50 4.30 15.90
CA LEU A 331 -23.91 4.13 15.54
C LEU A 331 -24.22 2.79 14.83
N VAL A 332 -23.22 2.10 14.28
CA VAL A 332 -23.42 0.77 13.67
C VAL A 332 -23.96 -0.20 14.73
N ARG A 333 -25.05 -0.90 14.39
CA ARG A 333 -25.64 -1.92 15.25
C ARG A 333 -24.97 -3.26 14.98
N ILE A 334 -24.25 -3.76 15.98
CA ILE A 334 -23.74 -5.14 15.99
C ILE A 334 -24.85 -6.04 16.52
N GLN A 335 -25.09 -7.16 15.83
CA GLN A 335 -26.09 -8.12 16.28
C GLN A 335 -25.51 -9.01 17.38
N PRO A 336 -26.28 -9.32 18.43
CA PRO A 336 -25.87 -10.32 19.40
C PRO A 336 -25.75 -11.68 18.70
N ASP A 337 -24.60 -12.33 18.87
CA ASP A 337 -24.23 -13.58 18.21
C ASP A 337 -25.26 -14.70 18.48
N LYS A 338 -26.02 -15.10 17.46
CA LYS A 338 -27.01 -16.20 17.55
C LYS A 338 -26.36 -17.57 17.77
N ARG A 339 -25.05 -17.70 17.55
CA ARG A 339 -24.31 -18.97 17.66
C ARG A 339 -24.31 -19.55 19.07
N LYS A 340 -24.48 -18.70 20.11
CA LYS A 340 -24.69 -19.17 21.49
C LYS A 340 -26.14 -19.56 21.79
N ARG A 341 -27.16 -18.93 21.19
CA ARG A 341 -28.55 -19.35 21.46
C ARG A 341 -28.81 -20.78 21.01
N HIS A 342 -28.27 -21.21 19.87
CA HIS A 342 -28.39 -22.61 19.45
C HIS A 342 -27.54 -23.56 20.30
N ALA A 343 -26.31 -23.19 20.69
CA ALA A 343 -25.50 -24.03 21.57
C ALA A 343 -26.10 -24.18 22.98
N THR A 344 -26.65 -23.10 23.55
CA THR A 344 -27.29 -23.13 24.88
C THR A 344 -28.67 -23.75 24.84
N VAL A 345 -29.43 -23.61 23.74
CA VAL A 345 -30.73 -24.30 23.58
C VAL A 345 -30.53 -25.78 23.25
N GLU A 346 -29.52 -26.18 22.45
CA GLU A 346 -29.16 -27.60 22.28
C GLU A 346 -28.62 -28.20 23.59
N GLU A 347 -27.85 -27.49 24.41
CA GLU A 347 -27.43 -28.00 25.72
C GLU A 347 -28.59 -28.12 26.71
N VAL A 348 -29.55 -27.18 26.72
CA VAL A 348 -30.72 -27.23 27.60
C VAL A 348 -31.75 -28.26 27.14
N LEU A 349 -31.96 -28.45 25.82
CA LEU A 349 -32.86 -29.47 25.29
C LEU A 349 -32.24 -30.89 25.33
N ALA A 350 -30.91 -31.01 25.42
CA ALA A 350 -30.23 -32.29 25.58
C ALA A 350 -30.15 -32.79 27.04
N GLU A 351 -30.51 -31.95 28.02
CA GLU A 351 -30.62 -32.34 29.43
C GLU A 351 -31.97 -32.98 29.78
N ASP A 352 -33.01 -32.73 28.99
CA ASP A 352 -34.40 -33.17 29.29
C ASP A 352 -34.76 -34.55 28.67
N ASP A 353 -34.04 -34.98 27.63
CA ASP A 353 -34.23 -36.30 27.01
C ASP A 353 -33.13 -37.28 27.47
N GLY A 354 -33.43 -38.00 28.54
CA GLY A 354 -32.61 -39.07 29.09
C GLY A 354 -32.48 -40.28 28.14
N GLN A 355 -31.63 -40.18 27.12
CA GLN A 355 -31.04 -41.34 26.44
C GLN A 355 -29.56 -41.10 26.14
N VAL A 356 -28.72 -41.85 26.86
CA VAL A 356 -27.28 -41.92 26.69
C VAL A 356 -26.97 -42.55 25.32
N THR A 357 -26.94 -41.73 24.27
CA THR A 357 -26.08 -41.98 23.11
C THR A 357 -24.87 -41.07 23.23
N LYS A 358 -23.70 -41.67 23.46
CA LYS A 358 -22.41 -40.97 23.46
C LYS A 358 -22.13 -40.42 22.05
N LYS A 359 -22.77 -39.32 21.65
CA LYS A 359 -22.20 -38.42 20.64
C LYS A 359 -20.95 -37.84 21.26
N LYS A 360 -19.78 -38.25 20.76
CA LYS A 360 -18.49 -37.61 21.04
C LYS A 360 -18.71 -36.10 20.93
N LYS A 361 -18.70 -35.40 22.07
CA LYS A 361 -18.46 -33.96 22.12
C LYS A 361 -17.13 -33.74 21.41
N ASN A 362 -17.17 -33.34 20.14
CA ASN A 362 -16.01 -32.74 19.51
C ASN A 362 -15.72 -31.48 20.30
N LYS A 363 -14.77 -31.59 21.25
CA LYS A 363 -14.03 -30.42 21.75
C LYS A 363 -13.63 -29.60 20.52
N PRO A 364 -13.61 -28.26 20.58
CA PRO A 364 -12.92 -27.47 19.57
C PRO A 364 -11.43 -27.85 19.67
N GLN A 365 -11.05 -28.92 18.99
CA GLN A 365 -9.69 -29.41 18.90
C GLN A 365 -8.90 -28.37 18.11
N SER A 366 -7.69 -28.14 18.59
CA SER A 366 -6.78 -27.07 18.20
C SER A 366 -6.60 -26.97 16.68
N THR A 367 -7.21 -25.94 16.09
CA THR A 367 -7.11 -25.53 14.68
C THR A 367 -5.68 -25.43 14.14
N LEU A 368 -4.69 -25.30 15.03
CA LEU A 368 -3.27 -25.22 14.68
C LEU A 368 -2.62 -26.58 14.34
N PHE A 369 -3.02 -27.68 14.99
CA PHE A 369 -2.40 -28.99 14.75
C PHE A 369 -2.86 -29.63 13.43
N GLU A 370 -4.08 -29.31 12.98
CA GLU A 370 -4.61 -29.74 11.67
C GLU A 370 -4.12 -28.86 10.51
N LEU A 371 -3.57 -27.67 10.80
CA LEU A 371 -3.01 -26.77 9.79
C LEU A 371 -1.68 -27.28 9.21
N ILE A 372 -0.84 -27.89 10.04
CA ILE A 372 0.48 -28.41 9.64
C ILE A 372 0.39 -29.43 8.49
N PRO A 373 -0.46 -30.49 8.55
CA PRO A 373 -0.59 -31.41 7.43
C PRO A 373 -1.23 -30.76 6.20
N LEU A 374 -2.13 -29.78 6.37
CA LEU A 374 -2.76 -29.07 5.26
C LEU A 374 -1.75 -28.24 4.46
N VAL A 375 -0.89 -27.47 5.13
CA VAL A 375 0.12 -26.61 4.49
C VAL A 375 1.21 -27.42 3.78
N LYS A 376 1.37 -28.71 4.13
CA LYS A 376 2.30 -29.63 3.43
C LYS A 376 1.78 -30.12 2.09
N ARG A 377 0.50 -29.92 1.75
CA ARG A 377 -0.02 -30.34 0.44
C ARG A 377 0.52 -29.44 -0.67
N ILE A 378 0.92 -30.06 -1.78
CA ILE A 378 1.57 -29.34 -2.90
C ILE A 378 0.68 -28.24 -3.51
N ASP A 379 -0.63 -28.47 -3.60
CA ASP A 379 -1.59 -27.50 -4.12
C ASP A 379 -1.75 -26.28 -3.22
N VAL A 380 -1.67 -26.47 -1.90
CA VAL A 380 -1.63 -25.38 -0.91
C VAL A 380 -0.31 -24.63 -1.02
N ILE A 381 0.83 -25.31 -1.13
CA ILE A 381 2.15 -24.67 -1.27
C ILE A 381 2.18 -23.77 -2.52
N VAL A 382 1.76 -24.29 -3.68
CA VAL A 382 1.72 -23.52 -4.93
C VAL A 382 0.79 -22.30 -4.81
N PHE A 383 -0.36 -22.47 -4.16
CA PHE A 383 -1.27 -21.37 -3.88
C PHE A 383 -0.65 -20.30 -2.98
N LEU A 384 0.02 -20.70 -1.89
CA LEU A 384 0.70 -19.78 -0.98
C LEU A 384 1.89 -19.08 -1.65
N LEU A 385 2.62 -19.76 -2.55
CA LEU A 385 3.70 -19.16 -3.34
C LEU A 385 3.18 -18.10 -4.32
N LEU A 386 2.04 -18.33 -4.98
CA LEU A 386 1.40 -17.31 -5.81
C LEU A 386 1.04 -16.07 -4.99
N ILE A 387 0.47 -16.26 -3.80
CA ILE A 387 0.14 -15.17 -2.87
C ILE A 387 1.40 -14.43 -2.40
N PHE A 388 2.51 -15.16 -2.24
CA PHE A 388 3.79 -14.59 -1.87
C PHE A 388 4.36 -13.70 -2.98
N VAL A 389 4.37 -14.17 -4.23
CA VAL A 389 4.79 -13.36 -5.40
C VAL A 389 3.91 -12.11 -5.56
N TRP A 390 2.60 -12.28 -5.36
CA TRP A 390 1.66 -11.17 -5.32
C TRP A 390 2.03 -10.15 -4.23
N GLY A 391 2.27 -10.61 -3.00
CA GLY A 391 2.61 -9.74 -1.88
C GLY A 391 3.93 -9.00 -2.10
N MET A 392 4.95 -9.68 -2.63
CA MET A 392 6.22 -9.04 -3.00
C MET A 392 6.01 -7.91 -4.01
N SER A 393 5.20 -8.14 -5.04
CA SER A 393 4.90 -7.13 -6.08
C SER A 393 4.19 -5.90 -5.50
N TYR A 394 3.22 -6.06 -4.59
CA TYR A 394 2.63 -4.90 -3.90
C TYR A 394 3.59 -4.23 -2.93
N GLY A 395 4.52 -4.97 -2.32
CA GLY A 395 5.57 -4.42 -1.47
C GLY A 395 6.44 -3.38 -2.19
N VAL A 396 6.54 -3.49 -3.53
CA VAL A 396 7.19 -2.48 -4.38
C VAL A 396 6.27 -1.29 -4.66
N LEU A 397 5.02 -1.56 -5.04
CA LEU A 397 4.08 -0.51 -5.44
C LEU A 397 3.72 0.44 -4.29
N ASP A 398 3.41 -0.12 -3.12
CA ASP A 398 2.84 0.61 -2.00
C ASP A 398 3.69 1.82 -1.54
N PRO A 399 5.01 1.68 -1.28
CA PRO A 399 5.83 2.82 -0.86
C PRO A 399 6.49 3.58 -2.02
N TYR A 400 6.89 2.90 -3.09
CA TYR A 400 7.74 3.51 -4.12
C TYR A 400 6.99 4.08 -5.32
N LEU A 401 5.76 3.64 -5.62
CA LEU A 401 5.03 4.17 -6.77
C LEU A 401 4.83 5.68 -6.66
N TYR A 402 4.36 6.14 -5.51
CA TYR A 402 4.07 7.54 -5.26
C TYR A 402 5.35 8.38 -5.12
N LEU A 403 6.39 7.83 -4.49
CA LEU A 403 7.71 8.46 -4.46
C LEU A 403 8.29 8.60 -5.87
N TYR A 404 8.16 7.57 -6.71
CA TYR A 404 8.56 7.62 -8.10
C TYR A 404 7.82 8.70 -8.88
N ILE A 405 6.51 8.85 -8.70
CA ILE A 405 5.74 9.90 -9.41
C ILE A 405 6.21 11.29 -9.01
N ASP A 406 6.52 11.50 -7.72
CA ASP A 406 7.10 12.75 -7.25
C ASP A 406 8.46 13.04 -7.87
N GLU A 407 9.26 11.98 -8.07
CA GLU A 407 10.49 12.11 -8.83
C GLU A 407 10.24 12.25 -10.32
N PHE A 408 9.23 11.65 -10.91
CA PHE A 408 9.08 11.69 -12.35
C PHE A 408 8.46 13.02 -12.82
N ALA A 409 7.52 13.55 -12.05
CA ALA A 409 6.74 14.74 -12.39
C ALA A 409 6.45 15.61 -11.15
N PRO A 410 7.48 16.26 -10.56
CA PRO A 410 7.34 16.95 -9.27
C PRO A 410 6.27 18.06 -9.28
N CYS A 411 6.18 18.84 -10.36
CA CYS A 411 5.20 19.92 -10.49
C CYS A 411 3.73 19.45 -10.43
N GLN A 412 3.46 18.22 -10.85
CA GLN A 412 2.09 17.69 -11.01
C GLN A 412 1.89 16.39 -10.22
N SER A 413 2.82 16.06 -9.30
CA SER A 413 2.86 14.74 -8.67
C SER A 413 1.59 14.48 -7.89
N ARG A 414 1.12 15.48 -7.12
CA ARG A 414 -0.13 15.43 -6.33
C ARG A 414 -1.31 15.12 -7.22
N SER A 415 -1.37 15.82 -8.35
CA SER A 415 -2.43 15.69 -9.32
C SER A 415 -2.53 14.27 -9.85
N ILE A 416 -1.38 13.75 -10.30
CA ILE A 416 -1.24 12.44 -10.92
C ILE A 416 -1.57 11.36 -9.90
N VAL A 417 -1.09 11.46 -8.66
CA VAL A 417 -1.41 10.53 -7.57
C VAL A 417 -2.92 10.44 -7.34
N GLY A 418 -3.63 11.58 -7.33
CA GLY A 418 -5.08 11.62 -7.21
C GLY A 418 -5.80 10.95 -8.39
N TYR A 419 -5.38 11.23 -9.62
CA TYR A 419 -5.95 10.59 -10.82
C TYR A 419 -5.70 9.09 -10.85
N MET A 420 -4.48 8.65 -10.53
CA MET A 420 -4.10 7.24 -10.45
C MET A 420 -4.98 6.52 -9.44
N SER A 421 -5.08 7.04 -8.22
CA SER A 421 -5.92 6.46 -7.16
C SER A 421 -7.39 6.31 -7.57
N LEU A 422 -7.93 7.29 -8.29
CA LEU A 422 -9.30 7.23 -8.81
C LEU A 422 -9.48 6.16 -9.89
N VAL A 423 -8.54 6.07 -10.85
CA VAL A 423 -8.59 5.06 -11.91
C VAL A 423 -8.46 3.65 -11.33
N SER A 424 -7.54 3.44 -10.37
CA SER A 424 -7.41 2.15 -9.66
C SER A 424 -8.73 1.78 -8.97
N ALA A 425 -9.36 2.73 -8.26
CA ALA A 425 -10.61 2.49 -7.57
C ALA A 425 -11.76 2.14 -8.53
N ILE A 426 -11.87 2.84 -9.66
CA ILE A 426 -12.86 2.50 -10.71
C ILE A 426 -12.61 1.09 -11.24
N ALA A 427 -11.35 0.77 -11.58
CA ALA A 427 -10.97 -0.55 -12.08
C ALA A 427 -11.29 -1.66 -11.08
N GLU A 428 -11.01 -1.46 -9.79
CA GLU A 428 -11.34 -2.40 -8.71
C GLU A 428 -12.85 -2.58 -8.55
N VAL A 429 -13.64 -1.51 -8.54
CA VAL A 429 -15.10 -1.59 -8.42
C VAL A 429 -15.67 -2.42 -9.57
N ILE A 430 -15.27 -2.14 -10.82
CA ILE A 430 -15.71 -2.91 -11.99
C ILE A 430 -15.29 -4.38 -11.83
N ALA A 431 -14.04 -4.66 -11.45
CA ALA A 431 -13.56 -6.02 -11.24
C ALA A 431 -14.38 -6.78 -10.21
N LEU A 432 -14.68 -6.18 -9.05
CA LEU A 432 -15.45 -6.82 -7.99
C LEU A 432 -16.88 -7.19 -8.44
N PHE A 433 -17.50 -6.39 -9.33
CA PHE A 433 -18.81 -6.73 -9.90
C PHE A 433 -18.78 -7.93 -10.86
N PHE A 434 -17.69 -8.09 -11.61
CA PHE A 434 -17.56 -9.14 -12.63
C PHE A 434 -16.70 -10.32 -12.20
N ALA A 435 -16.09 -10.29 -11.01
CA ALA A 435 -15.07 -11.25 -10.58
C ALA A 435 -15.52 -12.70 -10.69
N GLU A 436 -16.70 -13.05 -10.18
CA GLU A 436 -17.20 -14.43 -10.25
C GLU A 436 -17.41 -14.92 -11.68
N LYS A 437 -17.93 -14.05 -12.57
CA LYS A 437 -18.15 -14.40 -13.97
C LYS A 437 -16.82 -14.62 -14.69
N VAL A 438 -15.86 -13.72 -14.47
CA VAL A 438 -14.51 -13.81 -15.04
C VAL A 438 -13.78 -15.06 -14.55
N LEU A 439 -13.83 -15.36 -13.25
CA LEU A 439 -13.17 -16.54 -12.67
C LEU A 439 -13.82 -17.86 -13.11
N LYS A 440 -15.14 -17.90 -13.28
CA LYS A 440 -15.83 -19.07 -13.84
C LYS A 440 -15.47 -19.30 -15.31
N PHE A 441 -15.35 -18.23 -16.09
CA PHE A 441 -14.99 -18.30 -17.50
C PHE A 441 -13.53 -18.73 -17.73
N LEU A 442 -12.59 -18.11 -17.01
CA LEU A 442 -11.15 -18.38 -17.18
C LEU A 442 -10.69 -19.64 -16.44
N GLY A 443 -11.33 -19.97 -15.32
CA GLY A 443 -10.80 -20.91 -14.35
C GLY A 443 -9.67 -20.32 -13.51
N THR A 444 -9.47 -20.87 -12.31
CA THR A 444 -8.53 -20.29 -11.33
C THR A 444 -7.08 -20.29 -11.80
N ASN A 445 -6.62 -21.37 -12.45
CA ASN A 445 -5.21 -21.50 -12.82
C ASN A 445 -4.83 -20.49 -13.91
N VAL A 446 -5.65 -20.34 -14.96
CA VAL A 446 -5.40 -19.37 -16.04
C VAL A 446 -5.53 -17.94 -15.52
N ALA A 447 -6.53 -17.67 -14.67
CA ALA A 447 -6.67 -16.36 -14.04
C ALA A 447 -5.43 -15.96 -13.22
N SER A 448 -4.82 -16.88 -12.49
CA SER A 448 -3.55 -16.63 -11.77
C SER A 448 -2.42 -16.19 -12.69
N ILE A 449 -2.29 -16.80 -13.89
CA ILE A 449 -1.26 -16.41 -14.87
C ILE A 449 -1.56 -15.03 -15.46
N ILE A 450 -2.82 -14.76 -15.83
CA ILE A 450 -3.24 -13.45 -16.33
C ILE A 450 -2.94 -12.34 -15.31
N ILE A 451 -3.16 -12.61 -14.03
CA ILE A 451 -2.85 -11.66 -12.95
C ILE A 451 -1.35 -11.36 -12.88
N LEU A 452 -0.48 -12.38 -12.96
CA LEU A 452 0.97 -12.16 -12.98
C LEU A 452 1.41 -11.36 -14.21
N LEU A 453 0.84 -11.64 -15.38
CA LEU A 453 1.08 -10.87 -16.60
C LEU A 453 0.55 -9.43 -16.50
N ALA A 454 -0.59 -9.22 -15.82
CA ALA A 454 -1.11 -7.88 -15.56
C ALA A 454 -0.23 -7.09 -14.59
N PHE A 455 0.41 -7.73 -13.62
CA PHE A 455 1.49 -7.11 -12.84
C PHE A 455 2.68 -6.72 -13.71
N ALA A 456 3.15 -7.63 -14.56
CA ALA A 456 4.26 -7.35 -15.46
C ALA A 456 3.95 -6.17 -16.39
N LEU A 457 2.75 -6.13 -16.97
CA LEU A 457 2.31 -5.04 -17.84
C LEU A 457 2.19 -3.71 -17.07
N ARG A 458 1.66 -3.74 -15.84
CA ARG A 458 1.57 -2.56 -14.97
C ARG A 458 2.95 -1.98 -14.67
N PHE A 459 3.91 -2.82 -14.27
CA PHE A 459 5.28 -2.42 -13.99
C PHE A 459 6.01 -1.93 -15.25
N ALA A 460 5.85 -2.62 -16.37
CA ALA A 460 6.38 -2.17 -17.66
C ALA A 460 5.81 -0.79 -18.05
N GLY A 461 4.52 -0.55 -17.76
CA GLY A 461 3.89 0.75 -17.92
C GLY A 461 4.63 1.87 -17.19
N TYR A 462 4.99 1.68 -15.91
CA TYR A 462 5.74 2.71 -15.17
C TYR A 462 7.15 2.96 -15.70
N TYR A 463 7.76 1.97 -16.34
CA TYR A 463 9.07 2.09 -16.97
C TYR A 463 9.01 2.80 -18.34
N PHE A 464 8.12 2.35 -19.23
CA PHE A 464 8.06 2.80 -20.62
C PHE A 464 7.23 4.07 -20.85
N ILE A 465 6.29 4.41 -19.95
CA ILE A 465 5.50 5.65 -20.07
C ILE A 465 6.38 6.85 -19.72
N LEU A 466 6.76 7.61 -20.76
CA LEU A 466 7.59 8.80 -20.64
C LEU A 466 6.78 10.09 -20.40
N GLN A 467 5.46 10.03 -20.55
CA GLN A 467 4.55 11.16 -20.32
C GLN A 467 3.78 10.96 -19.01
N PRO A 468 3.96 11.81 -17.98
CA PRO A 468 3.37 11.61 -16.66
C PRO A 468 1.84 11.48 -16.63
N PHE A 469 1.15 12.20 -17.50
CA PHE A 469 -0.32 12.17 -17.59
C PHE A 469 -0.87 10.84 -18.11
N LEU A 470 -0.04 9.99 -18.74
CA LEU A 470 -0.44 8.66 -19.22
C LEU A 470 -0.27 7.57 -18.14
N LEU A 471 0.41 7.84 -17.03
CA LEU A 471 0.61 6.86 -15.95
C LEU A 471 -0.69 6.23 -15.40
N PRO A 472 -1.83 6.97 -15.27
CA PRO A 472 -3.10 6.35 -14.87
C PRO A 472 -3.57 5.21 -15.77
N ILE A 473 -3.09 5.10 -17.02
CA ILE A 473 -3.44 3.96 -17.89
C ILE A 473 -2.89 2.65 -17.31
N ALA A 474 -1.68 2.67 -16.74
CA ALA A 474 -1.11 1.49 -16.10
C ALA A 474 -1.93 1.03 -14.88
N GLU A 475 -2.61 1.96 -14.19
CA GLU A 475 -3.49 1.65 -13.06
C GLU A 475 -4.74 0.86 -13.43
N THR A 476 -5.15 0.84 -14.70
CA THR A 476 -6.28 0.01 -15.14
C THR A 476 -6.05 -1.48 -14.87
N MET A 477 -4.78 -1.93 -14.84
CA MET A 477 -4.39 -3.29 -14.46
C MET A 477 -4.73 -3.65 -13.01
N HIS A 478 -5.02 -2.66 -12.16
CA HIS A 478 -5.53 -2.88 -10.81
C HIS A 478 -6.83 -3.71 -10.79
N PHE A 479 -7.59 -3.69 -11.90
CA PHE A 479 -8.69 -4.60 -12.17
C PHE A 479 -8.31 -6.06 -11.86
N PHE A 480 -7.20 -6.54 -12.44
CA PHE A 480 -6.71 -7.90 -12.20
C PHE A 480 -5.94 -8.01 -10.89
N ASN A 481 -5.03 -7.06 -10.65
CA ASN A 481 -4.03 -7.16 -9.58
C ASN A 481 -4.62 -7.02 -8.18
N PHE A 482 -5.83 -6.46 -8.02
CA PHE A 482 -6.52 -6.43 -6.73
C PHE A 482 -7.95 -6.93 -6.84
N GLY A 483 -8.73 -6.40 -7.79
CA GLY A 483 -10.15 -6.72 -7.90
C GLY A 483 -10.43 -8.21 -8.12
N ILE A 484 -9.91 -8.79 -9.21
CA ILE A 484 -10.08 -10.23 -9.51
C ILE A 484 -9.28 -11.09 -8.54
N LEU A 485 -8.03 -10.72 -8.27
CA LEU A 485 -7.11 -11.50 -7.44
C LEU A 485 -7.61 -11.69 -6.00
N TYR A 486 -8.19 -10.66 -5.40
CA TYR A 486 -8.74 -10.76 -4.04
C TYR A 486 -9.84 -11.82 -3.95
N VAL A 487 -10.77 -11.81 -4.91
CA VAL A 487 -11.86 -12.80 -4.97
C VAL A 487 -11.31 -14.20 -5.28
N LEU A 488 -10.32 -14.30 -6.18
CA LEU A 488 -9.64 -15.56 -6.51
C LEU A 488 -9.07 -16.21 -5.26
N VAL A 489 -8.36 -15.45 -4.42
CA VAL A 489 -7.73 -15.96 -3.20
C VAL A 489 -8.78 -16.49 -2.22
N LEU A 490 -9.88 -15.74 -2.02
CA LEU A 490 -10.96 -16.18 -1.13
C LEU A 490 -11.63 -17.47 -1.62
N GLN A 491 -11.94 -17.57 -2.91
CA GLN A 491 -12.57 -18.75 -3.51
C GLN A 491 -11.63 -19.96 -3.51
N LYS A 492 -10.36 -19.76 -3.88
CA LYS A 492 -9.37 -20.84 -3.96
C LYS A 492 -9.05 -21.39 -2.57
N ALA A 493 -8.86 -20.53 -1.57
CA ALA A 493 -8.70 -20.96 -0.18
C ALA A 493 -9.92 -21.75 0.33
N ALA A 494 -11.14 -21.31 -0.01
CA ALA A 494 -12.36 -22.03 0.35
C ALA A 494 -12.49 -23.40 -0.35
N SER A 495 -11.98 -23.52 -1.57
CA SER A 495 -12.04 -24.78 -2.33
C SER A 495 -11.01 -25.83 -1.90
N ILE A 496 -9.84 -25.41 -1.40
CA ILE A 496 -8.75 -26.33 -1.03
C ILE A 496 -8.82 -26.73 0.45
N ALA A 497 -9.31 -25.83 1.31
CA ALA A 497 -9.37 -26.07 2.74
C ALA A 497 -10.46 -27.10 3.09
N PRO A 498 -10.18 -28.03 4.01
CA PRO A 498 -11.21 -28.93 4.54
C PRO A 498 -12.24 -28.15 5.37
N ALA A 499 -13.42 -28.77 5.57
CA ALA A 499 -14.49 -28.19 6.39
C ALA A 499 -13.96 -27.84 7.78
N GLY A 500 -14.13 -26.57 8.18
CA GLY A 500 -13.63 -26.04 9.45
C GLY A 500 -12.31 -25.25 9.35
N LEU A 501 -11.51 -25.42 8.29
CA LEU A 501 -10.22 -24.70 8.11
C LEU A 501 -10.26 -23.58 7.04
N VAL A 502 -11.39 -23.36 6.36
CA VAL A 502 -11.54 -22.33 5.31
C VAL A 502 -11.11 -20.95 5.79
N GLY A 503 -11.65 -20.49 6.92
CA GLY A 503 -11.31 -19.18 7.48
C GLY A 503 -9.85 -19.07 7.91
N THR A 504 -9.27 -20.18 8.38
CA THR A 504 -7.85 -20.26 8.76
C THR A 504 -6.95 -20.11 7.54
N LEU A 505 -7.22 -20.84 6.46
CA LEU A 505 -6.41 -20.76 5.23
C LEU A 505 -6.56 -19.40 4.55
N GLN A 506 -7.77 -18.81 4.54
CA GLN A 506 -7.98 -17.45 4.06
C GLN A 506 -7.19 -16.42 4.86
N SER A 507 -7.24 -16.51 6.20
CA SER A 507 -6.50 -15.61 7.09
C SER A 507 -4.99 -15.77 6.95
N LEU A 508 -4.49 -17.01 6.83
CA LEU A 508 -3.08 -17.29 6.59
C LEU A 508 -2.61 -16.70 5.26
N SER A 509 -3.40 -16.88 4.20
CA SER A 509 -3.14 -16.35 2.86
C SER A 509 -3.03 -14.82 2.88
N LEU A 510 -4.01 -14.15 3.49
CA LEU A 510 -4.01 -12.69 3.61
C LEU A 510 -2.89 -12.19 4.53
N GLY A 511 -2.57 -12.92 5.61
CA GLY A 511 -1.46 -12.61 6.51
C GLY A 511 -0.10 -12.68 5.81
N ILE A 512 0.13 -13.71 4.98
CA ILE A 512 1.32 -13.81 4.14
C ILE A 512 1.37 -12.64 3.16
N ASN A 513 0.25 -12.32 2.49
CA ASN A 513 0.22 -11.24 1.51
C ASN A 513 0.53 -9.86 2.12
N PHE A 514 -0.25 -9.45 3.13
CA PHE A 514 -0.17 -8.10 3.69
C PHE A 514 0.97 -7.94 4.72
N GLY A 515 1.55 -9.05 5.20
CA GLY A 515 2.68 -9.06 6.12
C GLY A 515 3.98 -9.45 5.43
N LEU A 516 4.36 -10.72 5.61
CA LEU A 516 5.69 -11.25 5.25
C LEU A 516 6.10 -10.96 3.79
N ALA A 517 5.22 -11.24 2.82
CA ALA A 517 5.55 -11.11 1.42
C ALA A 517 5.75 -9.64 0.99
N ARG A 518 4.86 -8.73 1.41
CA ARG A 518 5.05 -7.29 1.20
C ARG A 518 6.32 -6.78 1.87
N GLY A 519 6.62 -7.23 3.09
CA GLY A 519 7.86 -6.88 3.80
C GLY A 519 9.12 -7.28 3.02
N ILE A 520 9.16 -8.50 2.49
CA ILE A 520 10.31 -8.98 1.70
C ILE A 520 10.41 -8.23 0.36
N GLY A 521 9.29 -8.02 -0.34
CA GLY A 521 9.27 -7.23 -1.58
C GLY A 521 9.74 -5.79 -1.36
N LEU A 522 9.39 -5.20 -0.22
CA LEU A 522 9.82 -3.88 0.20
C LEU A 522 11.32 -3.80 0.52
N VAL A 523 11.87 -4.78 1.24
CA VAL A 523 13.33 -4.85 1.50
C VAL A 523 14.09 -4.98 0.18
N ALA A 524 13.65 -5.88 -0.72
CA ALA A 524 14.27 -6.09 -2.02
C ALA A 524 14.21 -4.81 -2.88
N SER A 525 13.04 -4.17 -2.95
CA SER A 525 12.87 -2.92 -3.71
C SER A 525 13.61 -1.75 -3.08
N SER A 526 13.75 -1.68 -1.75
CA SER A 526 14.56 -0.66 -1.09
C SER A 526 16.02 -0.70 -1.51
N PHE A 527 16.61 -1.89 -1.54
CA PHE A 527 18.01 -2.07 -1.94
C PHE A 527 18.22 -1.71 -3.42
N ILE A 528 17.25 -2.08 -4.28
CA ILE A 528 17.28 -1.74 -5.70
C ILE A 528 17.08 -0.23 -5.90
N TYR A 529 16.16 0.40 -5.17
CA TYR A 529 15.81 1.82 -5.31
C TYR A 529 16.96 2.76 -4.87
N THR A 530 17.80 2.33 -3.92
CA THR A 530 18.96 3.11 -3.46
C THR A 530 20.19 2.95 -4.35
N LEU A 531 20.38 1.78 -4.97
CA LEU A 531 21.58 1.47 -5.76
C LEU A 531 21.43 1.71 -7.26
N LEU A 532 20.22 1.54 -7.81
CA LEU A 532 19.94 1.66 -9.24
C LEU A 532 19.04 2.87 -9.54
N GLU A 533 18.87 3.17 -10.82
CA GLU A 533 17.89 4.15 -11.26
C GLU A 533 16.46 3.70 -10.86
N GLN A 534 15.63 4.64 -10.40
CA GLN A 534 14.31 4.35 -9.83
C GLN A 534 13.38 3.64 -10.83
N ARG A 535 13.50 3.95 -12.13
CA ARG A 535 12.71 3.31 -13.18
C ARG A 535 13.09 1.84 -13.37
N LEU A 536 14.37 1.49 -13.21
CA LEU A 536 14.84 0.11 -13.37
C LEU A 536 14.22 -0.82 -12.34
N LEU A 537 13.82 -0.32 -11.15
CA LEU A 537 13.06 -1.10 -10.18
C LEU A 537 11.80 -1.72 -10.80
N PHE A 538 11.02 -0.91 -11.53
CA PHE A 538 9.80 -1.41 -12.16
C PHE A 538 10.09 -2.37 -13.30
N LEU A 539 11.15 -2.14 -14.10
CA LEU A 539 11.54 -3.08 -15.15
C LEU A 539 11.96 -4.45 -14.57
N ILE A 540 12.76 -4.45 -13.51
CA ILE A 540 13.19 -5.68 -12.83
C ILE A 540 11.98 -6.46 -12.32
N PHE A 541 11.02 -5.79 -11.68
CA PHE A 541 9.80 -6.44 -11.20
C PHE A 541 8.82 -6.83 -12.30
N ALA A 542 8.85 -6.17 -13.47
CA ALA A 542 8.13 -6.60 -14.65
C ALA A 542 8.67 -7.96 -15.15
N ILE A 543 9.99 -8.06 -15.31
CA ILE A 543 10.67 -9.30 -15.74
C ILE A 543 10.45 -10.43 -14.71
N PHE A 544 10.58 -10.12 -13.42
CA PHE A 544 10.30 -11.06 -12.34
C PHE A 544 8.89 -11.67 -12.45
N ASN A 545 7.87 -10.84 -12.67
CA ASN A 545 6.49 -11.33 -12.81
C ASN A 545 6.28 -12.16 -14.08
N VAL A 546 6.95 -11.84 -15.19
CA VAL A 546 6.95 -12.69 -16.41
C VAL A 546 7.57 -14.06 -16.13
N ILE A 547 8.73 -14.09 -15.46
CA ILE A 547 9.40 -15.34 -15.10
C ILE A 547 8.50 -16.20 -14.20
N CYS A 548 7.89 -15.60 -13.17
CA CYS A 548 6.92 -16.30 -12.33
C CYS A 548 5.72 -16.82 -13.15
N ALA A 549 5.17 -16.02 -14.07
CA ALA A 549 4.08 -16.44 -14.93
C ALA A 549 4.45 -17.66 -15.79
N ILE A 550 5.67 -17.71 -16.33
CA ILE A 550 6.17 -18.86 -17.09
C ILE A 550 6.30 -20.08 -16.18
N ILE A 551 6.93 -19.95 -15.01
CA ILE A 551 7.14 -21.07 -14.07
C ILE A 551 5.79 -21.67 -13.63
N PHE A 552 4.85 -20.85 -13.15
CA PHE A 552 3.53 -21.33 -12.74
C PHE A 552 2.71 -21.86 -13.92
N GLY A 553 2.84 -21.23 -15.09
CA GLY A 553 2.19 -21.69 -16.33
C GLY A 553 2.64 -23.10 -16.71
N LEU A 554 3.95 -23.34 -16.75
CA LEU A 554 4.52 -24.66 -17.01
C LEU A 554 4.08 -25.69 -15.98
N TYR A 555 4.10 -25.35 -14.68
CA TYR A 555 3.60 -26.23 -13.62
C TYR A 555 2.15 -26.64 -13.83
N PHE A 556 1.26 -25.69 -14.15
CA PHE A 556 -0.15 -25.98 -14.39
C PHE A 556 -0.38 -26.80 -15.67
N LEU A 557 0.41 -26.58 -16.72
CA LEU A 557 0.34 -27.38 -17.95
C LEU A 557 0.77 -28.84 -17.70
N ILE A 558 1.87 -29.05 -16.98
CA ILE A 558 2.37 -30.39 -16.64
C ILE A 558 1.36 -31.14 -15.78
N THR A 559 0.85 -30.49 -14.73
CA THR A 559 -0.12 -31.12 -13.81
C THR A 559 -1.43 -31.45 -14.51
N ARG A 560 -1.89 -30.59 -15.44
CA ARG A 560 -3.07 -30.86 -16.27
C ARG A 560 -2.86 -32.06 -17.19
N LYS A 561 -1.69 -32.17 -17.82
CA LYS A 561 -1.35 -33.31 -18.68
C LYS A 561 -1.34 -34.63 -17.90
N GLN A 562 -0.67 -34.66 -16.75
CA GLN A 562 -0.62 -35.84 -15.89
C GLN A 562 -2.01 -36.30 -15.40
N SER A 563 -2.89 -35.34 -15.08
CA SER A 563 -4.27 -35.65 -14.71
C SER A 563 -5.05 -36.24 -15.88
N ASN A 564 -4.89 -35.72 -17.10
CA ASN A 564 -5.55 -36.27 -18.29
C ASN A 564 -5.02 -37.67 -18.61
N ASP A 565 -3.71 -37.88 -18.58
CA ASP A 565 -3.08 -39.17 -18.85
C ASP A 565 -3.55 -40.25 -17.85
N GLN A 566 -3.68 -39.92 -16.55
CA GLN A 566 -4.26 -40.84 -15.55
C GLN A 566 -5.75 -41.13 -15.78
N THR A 567 -6.50 -40.17 -16.31
CA THR A 567 -7.94 -40.35 -16.59
C THR A 567 -8.14 -41.25 -17.82
N ASP A 568 -7.25 -41.18 -18.80
CA ASP A 568 -7.27 -42.05 -19.98
C ASP A 568 -6.76 -43.47 -19.67
N LEU A 569 -5.80 -43.64 -18.75
CA LEU A 569 -5.37 -44.98 -18.28
C LEU A 569 -6.40 -45.70 -17.39
N SER A 570 -7.33 -44.98 -16.77
CA SER A 570 -8.35 -45.54 -15.85
C SER A 570 -9.70 -45.82 -16.53
N LYS A 571 -9.85 -45.50 -17.82
CA LYS A 571 -10.99 -45.97 -18.61
C LYS A 571 -10.84 -47.49 -18.85
N PRO A 572 -11.84 -48.31 -18.53
CA PRO A 572 -11.79 -49.74 -18.86
C PRO A 572 -11.62 -49.89 -20.38
N PRO A 573 -10.90 -50.92 -20.85
CA PRO A 573 -10.84 -51.22 -22.28
C PRO A 573 -12.28 -51.35 -22.77
N VAL A 574 -12.63 -50.58 -23.79
CA VAL A 574 -13.89 -50.78 -24.51
C VAL A 574 -13.76 -52.16 -25.14
N ASP A 575 -14.54 -53.12 -24.64
CA ASP A 575 -14.75 -54.39 -25.33
C ASP A 575 -15.32 -54.05 -26.70
N SER A 576 -14.44 -54.02 -27.69
CA SER A 576 -14.78 -53.95 -29.10
C SER A 576 -15.24 -55.33 -29.52
N ASP A 577 -16.41 -55.73 -29.06
CA ASP A 577 -17.24 -56.77 -29.67
C ASP A 577 -18.62 -56.72 -29.02
N VAL A 578 -19.65 -56.78 -29.87
CA VAL A 578 -21.09 -57.01 -29.62
C VAL A 578 -22.01 -55.88 -30.12
N ASN A 579 -22.66 -56.22 -31.24
CA ASN A 579 -23.92 -55.70 -31.80
C ASN A 579 -23.89 -54.47 -32.71
N ALA A 580 -23.27 -54.63 -33.88
CA ALA A 580 -23.86 -54.13 -35.12
C ALA A 580 -25.01 -55.08 -35.50
N ASN A 581 -26.25 -54.69 -35.22
CA ASN A 581 -27.48 -55.04 -35.95
C ASN A 581 -28.69 -54.57 -35.15
N GLU A 582 -29.10 -53.32 -35.33
CA GLU A 582 -30.50 -52.91 -35.21
C GLU A 582 -30.69 -51.63 -36.06
N GLU A 583 -31.39 -51.79 -37.19
CA GLU A 583 -31.87 -50.69 -38.03
C GLU A 583 -32.94 -49.86 -37.28
N PRO A 584 -33.04 -48.54 -37.54
CA PRO A 584 -34.12 -47.73 -37.01
C PRO A 584 -35.32 -47.72 -37.96
N LEU A 585 -36.49 -48.20 -37.52
CA LEU A 585 -37.74 -48.04 -38.28
C LEU A 585 -38.87 -47.42 -37.45
N LEU A 586 -39.23 -46.19 -37.84
CA LEU A 586 -40.56 -45.57 -37.80
C LEU A 586 -41.23 -45.27 -36.44
N THR A 587 -41.03 -44.05 -35.94
CA THR A 587 -42.08 -43.31 -35.23
C THR A 587 -42.97 -42.58 -36.24
N ARG A 588 -44.18 -43.10 -36.43
CA ARG A 588 -45.30 -42.40 -37.07
C ARG A 588 -46.29 -41.97 -35.99
N THR A 589 -46.55 -40.68 -35.97
CA THR A 589 -47.57 -39.95 -35.23
C THR A 589 -48.95 -40.62 -35.22
N THR A 590 -49.59 -40.69 -34.04
CA THR A 590 -51.02 -40.39 -33.83
C THR A 590 -51.33 -40.16 -32.34
N ALA A 591 -52.13 -39.11 -32.11
CA ALA A 591 -52.76 -38.62 -30.88
C ALA A 591 -51.90 -37.79 -29.92
#